data_AF-A0A318ICK1-F1
#
_entry.id   AF-A0A318ICK1-F1
#
_cell.length_a   1.000
_cell.length_b   1.000
_cell.length_c   1.000
_cell.angle_alpha   90.00
_cell.angle_beta   90.00
_cell.angle_gamma   90.00
#
_symmetry.space_group_name_H-M   'P 1'
#
loop_
_entity.id
_entity.type
_entity.pdbx_description
1 polymer ?
#
loop_
_entity_poly.entity_id
_entity_poly.type
_entity_poly.pdbx_seq_one_letter_code
_entity_poly.pdbx_strand_id
1 'polypeptide(L)'
;MNDWNTPIHRIRLACTAVLLACAAGAGTAQAAANCQNASTAELGTLPDPFRIAADAPIGTVLWSKTGIEIKASCMKTLASANFEATLYRWMADPDLTANGLGLYVTYNGNRGTGDASFPMGKIISSPLTPTTVSATIDVELVKIGPTPSTPKTFPVLSVLTALIGGPNKDYSKAARYVTYGFKNISFQAATCAPSTTQVAVDLGTHKLSKSSGLGSGIGTTSTSKAFAIGLKCDAQVAGSFAVHLTLDGNADDASSGILSLSSSSTAQGVGIQLLKGDGNPVSLGKPWKVTDAPPASTLSVPLAARYYQTKSGTRPGTANGTATFTISYK
;
A
#
# COMPACT_ATOMS: atom_id res chain seq x y z
N MET A 1 -22.69 20.68 -108.01
CA MET A 1 -24.09 20.50 -107.58
C MET A 1 -24.25 19.04 -107.22
N ASN A 2 -24.61 18.79 -105.96
CA ASN A 2 -25.15 17.54 -105.41
C ASN A 2 -24.12 16.39 -105.31
N ASP A 3 -23.94 15.66 -104.22
CA ASP A 3 -24.73 15.48 -103.00
C ASP A 3 -23.88 14.80 -101.89
N TRP A 4 -24.12 15.24 -100.66
CA TRP A 4 -24.11 14.56 -99.35
C TRP A 4 -23.03 13.54 -98.98
N ASN A 5 -22.18 13.98 -98.05
CA ASN A 5 -21.31 13.16 -97.21
C ASN A 5 -22.12 12.60 -96.01
N THR A 6 -21.85 11.34 -95.66
CA THR A 6 -22.55 10.53 -94.64
C THR A 6 -22.16 10.89 -93.20
N PRO A 7 -23.03 10.59 -92.21
CA PRO A 7 -22.54 10.22 -90.89
C PRO A 7 -23.16 8.90 -90.40
N ILE A 8 -22.28 8.00 -89.99
CA ILE A 8 -22.59 6.79 -89.22
C ILE A 8 -22.64 7.19 -87.75
N HIS A 9 -23.77 7.00 -87.06
CA HIS A 9 -23.76 6.54 -85.67
C HIS A 9 -25.10 5.91 -85.27
N ARG A 10 -25.00 4.68 -84.79
CA ARG A 10 -26.08 3.74 -84.51
C ARG A 10 -26.76 4.01 -83.15
N ILE A 11 -28.08 3.93 -83.18
CA ILE A 11 -28.99 3.22 -82.25
C ILE A 11 -28.97 3.68 -80.78
N ARG A 12 -30.06 4.37 -80.41
CA ARG A 12 -30.51 4.63 -79.06
C ARG A 12 -31.45 3.52 -78.55
N LEU A 13 -31.27 3.23 -77.26
CA LEU A 13 -32.27 2.90 -76.23
C LEU A 13 -33.18 1.66 -76.41
N ALA A 14 -32.95 0.65 -75.56
CA ALA A 14 -34.01 0.04 -74.74
C ALA A 14 -33.42 -0.78 -73.57
N CYS A 15 -34.05 -0.64 -72.39
CA CYS A 15 -34.06 -1.52 -71.20
C CYS A 15 -32.70 -1.79 -70.52
N THR A 16 -32.50 -1.51 -69.23
CA THR A 16 -33.22 -2.12 -68.09
C THR A 16 -32.82 -1.34 -66.82
N ALA A 17 -33.79 -0.88 -66.03
CA ALA A 17 -33.52 -0.28 -64.72
C ALA A 17 -33.16 -1.41 -63.73
N VAL A 18 -31.88 -1.58 -63.43
CA VAL A 18 -31.42 -2.41 -62.31
C VAL A 18 -31.50 -1.57 -61.04
N LEU A 19 -32.48 -1.89 -60.18
CA LEU A 19 -32.50 -1.50 -58.79
C LEU A 19 -31.29 -2.15 -58.09
N LEU A 20 -30.18 -1.41 -57.98
CA LEU A 20 -29.10 -1.75 -57.06
C LEU A 20 -29.62 -1.51 -55.64
N ALA A 21 -30.15 -2.57 -55.02
CA ALA A 21 -30.26 -2.63 -53.58
C ALA A 21 -28.83 -2.64 -53.01
N CYS A 22 -28.35 -1.49 -52.55
CA CYS A 22 -27.19 -1.43 -51.67
C CYS A 22 -27.55 -2.21 -50.41
N ALA A 23 -27.12 -3.47 -50.35
CA ALA A 23 -26.94 -4.17 -49.10
C ALA A 23 -25.91 -3.38 -48.30
N ALA A 24 -26.38 -2.48 -47.44
CA ALA A 24 -25.55 -1.83 -46.44
C ALA A 24 -24.97 -2.95 -45.57
N GLY A 25 -23.67 -3.18 -45.70
CA GLY A 25 -22.94 -4.08 -44.82
C GLY A 25 -23.21 -3.69 -43.38
N ALA A 26 -23.84 -4.60 -42.64
CA ALA A 26 -23.92 -4.51 -41.20
C ALA A 26 -22.49 -4.55 -40.62
N GLY A 27 -22.24 -3.72 -39.62
CA GLY A 27 -21.13 -3.96 -38.70
C GLY A 27 -20.12 -2.83 -38.52
N THR A 28 -20.54 -1.58 -38.32
CA THR A 28 -19.85 -0.76 -37.32
C THR A 28 -20.67 -0.84 -36.05
N ALA A 29 -20.13 -1.49 -35.01
CA ALA A 29 -20.74 -1.48 -33.68
C ALA A 29 -20.72 -0.03 -33.18
N GLN A 30 -21.81 0.68 -33.37
CA GLN A 30 -21.95 2.04 -32.85
C GLN A 30 -22.07 1.98 -31.33
N ALA A 31 -21.40 2.91 -30.66
CA ALA A 31 -21.42 2.98 -29.22
C ALA A 31 -22.86 3.12 -28.71
N ALA A 32 -23.25 2.32 -27.72
CA ALA A 32 -24.63 2.35 -27.20
C ALA A 32 -24.96 3.65 -26.45
N ALA A 33 -23.92 4.31 -25.94
CA ALA A 33 -24.01 5.45 -25.03
C ALA A 33 -23.06 6.59 -25.43
N ASN A 34 -23.39 7.80 -24.99
CA ASN A 34 -22.48 8.93 -24.94
C ASN A 34 -22.53 9.53 -23.54
N CYS A 35 -21.47 9.31 -22.76
CA CYS A 35 -21.35 9.75 -21.38
C CYS A 35 -20.18 10.72 -21.22
N GLN A 36 -20.43 11.84 -20.58
CA GLN A 36 -19.42 12.86 -20.27
C GLN A 36 -19.37 13.10 -18.76
N ASN A 37 -18.19 13.46 -18.24
CA ASN A 37 -18.04 13.82 -16.84
C ASN A 37 -18.95 15.03 -16.50
N ALA A 38 -19.80 14.85 -15.50
CA ALA A 38 -20.63 15.90 -14.90
C ALA A 38 -20.15 16.28 -13.49
N SER A 39 -19.05 15.68 -13.05
CA SER A 39 -18.23 16.04 -11.88
C SER A 39 -16.78 16.21 -12.33
N THR A 40 -15.88 16.50 -11.39
CA THR A 40 -14.44 16.35 -11.67
C THR A 40 -14.13 14.92 -12.14
N ALA A 41 -13.23 14.81 -13.11
CA ALA A 41 -12.67 13.54 -13.57
C ALA A 41 -11.53 13.05 -12.66
N GLU A 42 -10.97 13.94 -11.83
CA GLU A 42 -9.93 13.60 -10.87
C GLU A 42 -10.54 12.93 -9.64
N LEU A 43 -10.15 11.69 -9.40
CA LEU A 43 -10.51 10.95 -8.19
C LEU A 43 -9.65 11.40 -7.00
N GLY A 44 -8.37 11.65 -7.26
CA GLY A 44 -7.43 12.23 -6.30
C GLY A 44 -6.01 12.24 -6.87
N THR A 45 -5.12 12.90 -6.14
CA THR A 45 -3.72 13.04 -6.49
C THR A 45 -2.86 12.48 -5.35
N LEU A 46 -1.94 11.56 -5.67
CA LEU A 46 -0.93 11.08 -4.73
C LEU A 46 0.02 12.23 -4.34
N PRO A 47 0.53 12.26 -3.09
CA PRO A 47 1.55 13.23 -2.68
C PRO A 47 2.79 13.24 -3.59
N ASP A 48 3.47 14.38 -3.71
CA ASP A 48 4.71 14.52 -4.48
C ASP A 48 5.84 15.07 -3.58
N PRO A 49 6.95 14.34 -3.33
CA PRO A 49 7.22 12.98 -3.81
C PRO A 49 6.42 11.92 -3.03
N PHE A 50 6.08 10.81 -3.70
CA PHE A 50 5.46 9.66 -3.05
C PHE A 50 6.50 8.57 -2.79
N ARG A 51 6.92 8.41 -1.53
CA ARG A 51 7.92 7.40 -1.17
C ARG A 51 7.21 6.20 -0.56
N ILE A 52 7.49 5.00 -1.04
CA ILE A 52 6.86 3.75 -0.61
C ILE A 52 7.91 2.89 0.08
N ALA A 53 7.54 2.30 1.21
CA ALA A 53 8.35 1.29 1.90
C ALA A 53 8.50 0.06 1.00
N ALA A 54 9.72 -0.25 0.56
CA ALA A 54 10.00 -1.36 -0.36
C ALA A 54 9.65 -2.72 0.27
N ASP A 55 9.78 -2.81 1.59
CA ASP A 55 9.49 -3.95 2.45
C ASP A 55 8.10 -3.87 3.11
N ALA A 56 7.24 -2.92 2.72
CA ALA A 56 5.86 -2.88 3.18
C ALA A 56 5.18 -4.25 2.94
N PRO A 57 4.48 -4.79 3.96
CA PRO A 57 3.73 -6.04 3.80
C PRO A 57 2.74 -5.98 2.64
N ILE A 58 2.56 -7.10 1.94
CA ILE A 58 1.49 -7.23 0.94
C ILE A 58 0.14 -7.06 1.65
N GLY A 59 -0.73 -6.25 1.07
CA GLY A 59 -2.01 -5.83 1.64
C GLY A 59 -1.99 -4.42 2.25
N THR A 60 -0.82 -3.81 2.43
CA THR A 60 -0.69 -2.46 2.98
C THR A 60 -1.39 -1.43 2.08
N VAL A 61 -2.31 -0.65 2.65
CA VAL A 61 -2.88 0.54 2.00
C VAL A 61 -1.86 1.67 2.12
N LEU A 62 -1.35 2.14 0.99
CA LEU A 62 -0.30 3.16 0.90
C LEU A 62 -0.89 4.57 0.78
N TRP A 63 -2.05 4.68 0.14
CA TRP A 63 -2.81 5.91 0.01
C TRP A 63 -4.29 5.57 -0.13
N SER A 64 -5.17 6.41 0.39
CA SER A 64 -6.62 6.23 0.29
C SER A 64 -7.33 7.57 0.20
N LYS A 65 -8.42 7.61 -0.57
CA LYS A 65 -9.40 8.70 -0.54
C LYS A 65 -10.80 8.11 -0.66
N THR A 66 -11.65 8.45 0.29
CA THR A 66 -12.99 7.86 0.43
C THR A 66 -14.09 8.88 0.15
N GLY A 67 -15.29 8.39 -0.16
CA GLY A 67 -16.48 9.22 -0.35
C GLY A 67 -16.42 10.11 -1.60
N ILE A 68 -15.70 9.68 -2.64
CA ILE A 68 -15.54 10.46 -3.87
C ILE A 68 -16.84 10.38 -4.67
N GLU A 69 -17.57 11.49 -4.75
CA GLU A 69 -18.76 11.60 -5.59
C GLU A 69 -18.37 11.83 -7.05
N ILE A 70 -18.73 10.89 -7.93
CA ILE A 70 -18.55 11.00 -9.37
C ILE A 70 -19.90 11.07 -10.07
N LYS A 71 -20.00 11.91 -11.11
CA LYS A 71 -21.22 12.10 -11.91
C LYS A 71 -20.91 12.04 -13.38
N ALA A 72 -21.78 11.37 -14.13
CA ALA A 72 -21.74 11.34 -15.59
C ALA A 72 -23.07 11.79 -16.17
N SER A 73 -23.01 12.60 -17.21
CA SER A 73 -24.16 12.99 -18.04
C SER A 73 -24.19 12.06 -19.25
N CYS A 74 -25.21 11.19 -19.33
CA CYS A 74 -25.30 10.14 -20.32
C CYS A 74 -26.53 10.31 -21.23
N MET A 75 -26.34 10.06 -22.51
CA MET A 75 -27.40 9.93 -23.52
C MET A 75 -27.22 8.62 -24.27
N LYS A 76 -28.30 8.07 -24.81
CA LYS A 76 -28.19 6.95 -25.74
C LYS A 76 -27.91 7.44 -27.15
N THR A 77 -27.26 6.64 -27.96
CA THR A 77 -27.18 6.95 -29.40
C THR A 77 -28.53 6.67 -30.08
N LEU A 78 -28.83 7.38 -31.17
CA LEU A 78 -30.16 7.37 -31.81
C LEU A 78 -30.66 5.97 -32.17
N ALA A 79 -29.76 5.08 -32.61
CA ALA A 79 -30.09 3.72 -33.02
C ALA A 79 -30.09 2.70 -31.85
N SER A 80 -29.78 3.12 -30.63
CA SER A 80 -29.60 2.22 -29.49
C SER A 80 -30.88 2.00 -28.68
N ALA A 81 -31.01 0.78 -28.16
CA ALA A 81 -32.01 0.46 -27.15
C ALA A 81 -31.78 1.27 -25.86
N ASN A 82 -32.80 1.37 -25.03
CA ASN A 82 -32.62 1.92 -23.69
C ASN A 82 -31.68 0.98 -22.92
N PHE A 83 -30.78 1.53 -22.12
CA PHE A 83 -29.80 0.75 -21.36
C PHE A 83 -29.67 1.27 -19.94
N GLU A 84 -29.19 0.41 -19.06
CA GLU A 84 -28.83 0.80 -17.70
C GLU A 84 -27.39 1.32 -17.67
N ALA A 85 -27.18 2.49 -17.07
CA ALA A 85 -25.83 3.02 -16.85
C ALA A 85 -25.01 2.05 -16.01
N THR A 86 -23.75 1.87 -16.40
CA THR A 86 -22.84 0.92 -15.77
C THR A 86 -21.60 1.65 -15.27
N LEU A 87 -21.25 1.44 -14.01
CA LEU A 87 -19.96 1.82 -13.45
C LEU A 87 -18.95 0.71 -13.72
N TYR A 88 -17.80 1.05 -14.26
CA TYR A 88 -16.71 0.12 -14.50
C TYR A 88 -15.54 0.44 -13.58
N ARG A 89 -15.05 -0.57 -12.87
CA ARG A 89 -13.71 -0.55 -12.30
C ARG A 89 -12.75 -0.93 -13.42
N TRP A 90 -11.77 -0.07 -13.69
CA TRP A 90 -10.84 -0.31 -14.79
C TRP A 90 -9.90 -1.49 -14.50
N MET A 91 -9.39 -2.09 -15.56
CA MET A 91 -8.40 -3.15 -15.47
C MET A 91 -7.14 -2.68 -14.74
N ALA A 92 -6.42 -3.63 -14.14
CA ALA A 92 -5.18 -3.32 -13.43
C ALA A 92 -4.15 -2.72 -14.40
N ASP A 93 -3.55 -1.61 -13.98
CA ASP A 93 -2.50 -0.96 -14.77
C ASP A 93 -1.24 -1.85 -14.75
N PRO A 94 -0.69 -2.21 -15.92
CA PRO A 94 0.42 -3.14 -16.01
C PRO A 94 1.71 -2.59 -15.38
N ASP A 95 1.94 -1.28 -15.45
CA ASP A 95 3.14 -0.64 -14.91
C ASP A 95 3.06 -0.54 -13.39
N LEU A 96 1.87 -0.27 -12.82
CA LEU A 96 1.66 -0.39 -11.37
C LEU A 96 1.84 -1.83 -10.89
N THR A 97 1.23 -2.77 -11.59
CA THR A 97 1.26 -4.19 -11.22
C THR A 97 2.69 -4.75 -11.27
N ALA A 98 3.48 -4.35 -12.26
CA ALA A 98 4.89 -4.72 -12.37
C ALA A 98 5.75 -4.16 -11.22
N ASN A 99 5.30 -3.09 -10.57
CA ASN A 99 5.89 -2.53 -9.35
C ASN A 99 5.30 -3.12 -8.06
N GLY A 100 4.44 -4.14 -8.16
CA GLY A 100 3.77 -4.77 -7.03
C GLY A 100 2.70 -3.89 -6.38
N LEU A 101 2.12 -2.95 -7.14
CA LEU A 101 1.10 -2.01 -6.69
C LEU A 101 -0.22 -2.22 -7.43
N GLY A 102 -1.33 -1.98 -6.76
CA GLY A 102 -2.66 -2.05 -7.36
C GLY A 102 -3.53 -0.89 -6.89
N LEU A 103 -4.30 -0.32 -7.83
CA LEU A 103 -5.38 0.60 -7.49
C LEU A 103 -6.64 -0.21 -7.20
N TYR A 104 -7.17 -0.03 -6.00
CA TYR A 104 -8.44 -0.58 -5.57
C TYR A 104 -9.52 0.47 -5.73
N VAL A 105 -10.69 0.02 -6.17
CA VAL A 105 -11.91 0.82 -6.18
C VAL A 105 -12.96 0.08 -5.37
N THR A 106 -13.59 0.81 -4.46
CA THR A 106 -14.75 0.33 -3.70
C THR A 106 -16.00 1.03 -4.18
N TYR A 107 -17.01 0.26 -4.57
CA TYR A 107 -18.34 0.75 -4.90
C TYR A 107 -19.39 -0.19 -4.31
N ASN A 108 -20.37 0.36 -3.57
CA ASN A 108 -21.41 -0.42 -2.88
C ASN A 108 -20.87 -1.62 -2.08
N GLY A 109 -19.77 -1.41 -1.34
CA GLY A 109 -19.09 -2.45 -0.56
C GLY A 109 -18.27 -3.45 -1.37
N ASN A 110 -18.34 -3.43 -2.71
CA ASN A 110 -17.46 -4.23 -3.55
C ASN A 110 -16.10 -3.56 -3.70
N ARG A 111 -15.15 -3.98 -2.86
CA ARG A 111 -13.75 -3.56 -2.91
C ARG A 111 -12.93 -4.53 -3.75
N GLY A 112 -12.11 -4.02 -4.66
CA GLY A 112 -11.20 -4.86 -5.43
C GLY A 112 -10.35 -4.07 -6.42
N THR A 113 -9.46 -4.77 -7.11
CA THR A 113 -8.65 -4.26 -8.22
C THR A 113 -8.93 -5.09 -9.49
N GLY A 114 -8.71 -4.51 -10.67
CA GLY A 114 -9.01 -5.16 -11.95
C GLY A 114 -10.44 -4.99 -12.44
N ASP A 115 -10.70 -5.52 -13.63
CA ASP A 115 -11.93 -5.31 -14.40
C ASP A 115 -13.17 -5.84 -13.67
N ALA A 116 -14.14 -4.95 -13.43
CA ALA A 116 -15.47 -5.28 -12.96
C ALA A 116 -16.49 -4.25 -13.45
N SER A 117 -17.74 -4.67 -13.61
CA SER A 117 -18.85 -3.83 -14.05
C SER A 117 -20.01 -3.90 -13.07
N PHE A 118 -20.61 -2.76 -12.75
CA PHE A 118 -21.66 -2.63 -11.76
C PHE A 118 -22.84 -1.85 -12.35
N PRO A 119 -24.04 -2.44 -12.43
CA PRO A 119 -25.25 -1.70 -12.82
C PRO A 119 -25.55 -0.61 -11.79
N MET A 120 -25.97 0.57 -12.25
CA MET A 120 -26.20 1.76 -11.42
C MET A 120 -27.67 2.01 -11.06
N GLY A 121 -28.61 1.19 -11.54
CA GLY A 121 -30.04 1.35 -11.30
C GLY A 121 -30.70 2.48 -12.10
N LYS A 122 -30.01 3.08 -13.07
CA LYS A 122 -30.48 4.24 -13.83
C LYS A 122 -30.54 3.94 -15.32
N ILE A 123 -31.76 4.00 -15.87
CA ILE A 123 -32.02 3.77 -17.29
C ILE A 123 -31.80 5.05 -18.10
N ILE A 124 -31.01 4.94 -19.16
CA ILE A 124 -30.78 5.98 -20.16
C ILE A 124 -31.65 5.68 -21.37
N SER A 125 -32.60 6.57 -21.65
CA SER A 125 -33.65 6.35 -22.65
C SER A 125 -33.72 7.42 -23.75
N SER A 126 -33.11 8.59 -23.53
CA SER A 126 -33.19 9.72 -24.46
C SER A 126 -31.86 9.94 -25.21
N PRO A 127 -31.92 10.13 -26.54
CA PRO A 127 -30.76 10.56 -27.32
C PRO A 127 -30.59 12.10 -27.37
N LEU A 128 -31.55 12.85 -26.81
CA LEU A 128 -31.58 14.31 -26.85
C LEU A 128 -31.48 14.95 -25.46
N THR A 129 -31.93 14.22 -24.44
CA THR A 129 -32.00 14.72 -23.06
C THR A 129 -31.01 13.95 -22.22
N PRO A 130 -29.93 14.59 -21.75
CA PRO A 130 -28.97 13.92 -20.88
C PRO A 130 -29.60 13.49 -19.57
N THR A 131 -29.27 12.29 -19.14
CA THR A 131 -29.59 11.78 -17.81
C THR A 131 -28.32 11.76 -16.99
N THR A 132 -28.31 12.49 -15.87
CA THR A 132 -27.19 12.47 -14.93
C THR A 132 -27.30 11.25 -14.03
N VAL A 133 -26.21 10.48 -13.95
CA VAL A 133 -26.03 9.37 -13.03
C VAL A 133 -24.88 9.67 -12.09
N SER A 134 -24.96 9.19 -10.86
CA SER A 134 -23.95 9.43 -9.83
C SER A 134 -23.58 8.15 -9.10
N ALA A 135 -22.36 8.10 -8.59
CA ALA A 135 -21.86 7.08 -7.70
C ALA A 135 -20.94 7.71 -6.65
N THR A 136 -20.86 7.07 -5.49
CA THR A 136 -19.85 7.37 -4.48
C THR A 136 -18.87 6.20 -4.45
N ILE A 137 -17.58 6.48 -4.64
CA ILE A 137 -16.54 5.46 -4.66
C ILE A 137 -15.40 5.82 -3.70
N ASP A 138 -14.65 4.80 -3.30
CA ASP A 138 -13.36 4.98 -2.63
C ASP A 138 -12.25 4.49 -3.57
N VAL A 139 -11.09 5.13 -3.50
CA VAL A 139 -9.88 4.71 -4.23
C VAL A 139 -8.73 4.54 -3.27
N GLU A 140 -8.00 3.44 -3.42
CA GLU A 140 -6.82 3.12 -2.61
C GLU A 140 -5.67 2.64 -3.49
N LEU A 141 -4.45 3.07 -3.18
CA LEU A 141 -3.23 2.48 -3.72
C LEU A 141 -2.72 1.46 -2.70
N VAL A 142 -2.57 0.21 -3.12
CA VAL A 142 -2.30 -0.93 -2.23
C VAL A 142 -1.07 -1.70 -2.70
N LYS A 143 -0.27 -2.16 -1.75
CA LYS A 143 0.81 -3.12 -2.02
C LYS A 143 0.22 -4.50 -2.30
N ILE A 144 0.33 -4.99 -3.53
CA ILE A 144 -0.28 -6.28 -3.96
C ILE A 144 0.74 -7.39 -4.24
N GLY A 145 2.01 -7.04 -4.33
CA GLY A 145 3.09 -7.98 -4.60
C GLY A 145 4.44 -7.44 -4.12
N PRO A 146 5.53 -8.22 -4.25
CA PRO A 146 6.87 -7.77 -3.87
C PRO A 146 7.29 -6.54 -4.67
N THR A 147 8.14 -5.69 -4.09
CA THR A 147 8.77 -4.58 -4.81
C THR A 147 9.85 -5.16 -5.72
N PRO A 148 9.87 -4.88 -7.03
CA PRO A 148 10.92 -5.37 -7.91
C PRO A 148 12.27 -4.75 -7.53
N SER A 149 13.36 -5.48 -7.77
CA SER A 149 14.74 -4.99 -7.55
C SER A 149 15.07 -3.77 -8.43
N THR A 150 14.37 -3.61 -9.54
CA THR A 150 14.44 -2.44 -10.41
C THR A 150 13.01 -2.01 -10.75
N PRO A 151 12.54 -0.87 -10.21
CA PRO A 151 11.21 -0.36 -10.50
C PRO A 151 10.99 -0.18 -12.00
N LYS A 152 9.83 -0.64 -12.50
CA LYS A 152 9.38 -0.29 -13.85
C LYS A 152 8.96 1.18 -13.87
N THR A 153 9.10 1.81 -15.02
CA THR A 153 8.60 3.18 -15.23
C THR A 153 7.13 3.24 -14.83
N PHE A 154 6.77 4.19 -13.98
CA PHE A 154 5.39 4.40 -13.57
C PHE A 154 4.57 5.02 -14.69
N PRO A 155 3.23 4.83 -14.70
CA PRO A 155 2.34 5.53 -15.60
C PRO A 155 2.57 7.04 -15.55
N VAL A 156 2.62 7.67 -16.72
CA VAL A 156 2.85 9.11 -16.78
C VAL A 156 1.64 9.86 -16.22
N LEU A 157 1.87 10.62 -15.14
CA LEU A 157 0.96 11.57 -14.48
C LEU A 157 -0.33 10.99 -13.87
N SER A 158 -1.02 10.06 -14.52
CA SER A 158 -2.33 9.54 -14.12
C SER A 158 -2.60 8.11 -14.58
N VAL A 159 -3.53 7.45 -13.89
CA VAL A 159 -4.03 6.11 -14.22
C VAL A 159 -5.56 6.14 -14.31
N LEU A 160 -6.10 5.60 -15.41
CA LEU A 160 -7.55 5.39 -15.55
C LEU A 160 -8.02 4.39 -14.51
N THR A 161 -8.95 4.80 -13.65
CA THR A 161 -9.31 4.06 -12.44
C THR A 161 -10.75 3.58 -12.50
N ALA A 162 -11.67 4.43 -12.96
CA ALA A 162 -13.08 4.09 -13.10
C ALA A 162 -13.70 4.76 -14.32
N LEU A 163 -14.82 4.21 -14.80
CA LEU A 163 -15.62 4.79 -15.87
C LEU A 163 -17.10 4.69 -15.55
N ILE A 164 -17.89 5.59 -16.13
CA ILE A 164 -19.34 5.44 -16.23
C ILE A 164 -19.73 5.46 -17.70
N GLY A 165 -20.43 4.43 -18.16
CA GLY A 165 -20.74 4.25 -19.57
C GLY A 165 -21.97 3.39 -19.83
N GLY A 166 -22.13 3.04 -21.11
CA GLY A 166 -23.12 2.06 -21.55
C GLY A 166 -22.73 0.62 -21.21
N PRO A 167 -23.58 -0.36 -21.54
CA PRO A 167 -23.34 -1.77 -21.27
C PRO A 167 -22.23 -2.35 -22.16
N ASN A 168 -21.90 -3.63 -21.97
CA ASN A 168 -21.04 -4.43 -22.83
C ASN A 168 -19.59 -3.91 -22.99
N LYS A 169 -19.07 -3.18 -22.00
CA LYS A 169 -17.67 -2.72 -21.98
C LYS A 169 -17.29 -1.83 -23.17
N ASP A 170 -18.24 -1.12 -23.75
CA ASP A 170 -17.94 -0.08 -24.72
C ASP A 170 -17.46 1.20 -24.03
N TYR A 171 -16.14 1.36 -24.00
CA TYR A 171 -15.47 2.46 -23.32
C TYR A 171 -15.27 3.69 -24.22
N SER A 172 -15.58 3.59 -25.51
CA SER A 172 -15.23 4.61 -26.51
C SER A 172 -15.87 5.97 -26.25
N LYS A 173 -17.00 5.98 -25.54
CA LYS A 173 -17.79 7.15 -25.17
C LYS A 173 -18.20 7.15 -23.69
N ALA A 174 -17.43 6.48 -22.84
CA ALA A 174 -17.65 6.49 -21.40
C ALA A 174 -17.03 7.74 -20.75
N ALA A 175 -17.65 8.23 -19.68
CA ALA A 175 -17.04 9.23 -18.81
C ALA A 175 -15.88 8.57 -18.06
N ARG A 176 -14.71 9.21 -18.05
CA ARG A 176 -13.46 8.62 -17.53
C ARG A 176 -13.04 9.32 -16.25
N TYR A 177 -12.64 8.54 -15.26
CA TYR A 177 -12.15 9.06 -13.99
C TYR A 177 -10.76 8.51 -13.69
N VAL A 178 -9.85 9.41 -13.37
CA VAL A 178 -8.43 9.15 -13.29
C VAL A 178 -7.89 9.52 -11.92
N THR A 179 -6.91 8.75 -11.47
CA THR A 179 -6.10 9.07 -10.28
C THR A 179 -4.77 9.66 -10.78
N TYR A 180 -4.26 10.70 -10.13
CA TYR A 180 -3.03 11.40 -10.50
C TYR A 180 -1.91 11.18 -9.47
N GLY A 181 -0.70 11.65 -9.79
CA GLY A 181 0.43 11.72 -8.84
C GLY A 181 1.47 10.60 -9.01
N PHE A 182 1.49 9.93 -10.16
CA PHE A 182 2.41 8.81 -10.43
C PHE A 182 3.82 9.22 -10.89
N LYS A 183 4.10 10.53 -11.01
CA LYS A 183 5.34 11.05 -11.59
C LYS A 183 6.59 10.78 -10.75
N ASN A 184 6.47 10.95 -9.42
CA ASN A 184 7.60 10.93 -8.50
C ASN A 184 7.40 9.86 -7.41
N ILE A 185 7.06 8.64 -7.85
CA ILE A 185 7.00 7.49 -6.96
C ILE A 185 8.39 6.87 -6.84
N SER A 186 8.82 6.61 -5.60
CA SER A 186 10.07 5.93 -5.32
C SER A 186 9.87 4.85 -4.26
N PHE A 187 10.62 3.76 -4.39
CA PHE A 187 10.70 2.75 -3.35
C PHE A 187 11.93 3.02 -2.50
N GLN A 188 11.73 3.10 -1.19
CA GLN A 188 12.78 3.27 -0.20
C GLN A 188 12.73 2.06 0.72
N ALA A 189 13.88 1.49 1.07
CA ALA A 189 13.90 0.56 2.20
C ALA A 189 13.32 1.32 3.40
N ALA A 190 12.23 0.83 4.01
CA ALA A 190 11.72 1.43 5.22
C ALA A 190 12.79 1.20 6.28
N THR A 191 13.58 2.22 6.60
CA THR A 191 14.63 2.06 7.60
C THR A 191 14.37 3.02 8.72
N CYS A 192 13.81 2.48 9.81
CA CYS A 192 14.25 2.95 11.11
C CYS A 192 15.67 2.43 11.30
N ALA A 193 16.67 3.26 10.98
CA ALA A 193 18.05 2.92 11.27
C ALA A 193 18.33 3.18 12.75
N PRO A 194 19.11 2.32 13.44
CA PRO A 194 19.55 2.66 14.79
C PRO A 194 20.42 3.91 14.72
N SER A 195 19.98 4.99 15.38
CA SER A 195 20.84 6.14 15.62
C SER A 195 21.86 5.82 16.72
N THR A 196 21.58 4.81 17.54
CA THR A 196 22.47 4.31 18.58
C THR A 196 23.01 2.96 18.16
N THR A 197 24.26 2.90 17.69
CA THR A 197 24.91 1.66 17.22
C THR A 197 25.42 0.79 18.36
N GLN A 198 25.73 1.39 19.52
CA GLN A 198 26.17 0.71 20.72
C GLN A 198 25.63 1.45 21.95
N VAL A 199 25.13 0.71 22.94
CA VAL A 199 24.73 1.24 24.24
C VAL A 199 25.58 0.58 25.31
N ALA A 200 26.43 1.36 25.99
CA ALA A 200 27.11 0.92 27.20
C ALA A 200 26.26 1.28 28.41
N VAL A 201 25.86 0.28 29.21
CA VAL A 201 25.07 0.48 30.43
C VAL A 201 25.92 0.10 31.63
N ASP A 202 26.39 1.10 32.38
CA ASP A 202 27.12 0.87 33.62
C ASP A 202 26.14 0.57 34.77
N LEU A 203 26.03 -0.71 35.12
CA LEU A 203 25.23 -1.16 36.26
C LEU A 203 25.85 -0.80 37.60
N GLY A 204 27.13 -0.43 37.62
CA GLY A 204 27.88 -0.06 38.82
C GLY A 204 28.19 -1.24 39.75
N THR A 205 28.80 -0.91 40.88
CA THR A 205 29.18 -1.87 41.92
C THR A 205 28.07 -2.05 42.94
N HIS A 206 27.75 -3.30 43.26
CA HIS A 206 26.73 -3.65 44.26
C HIS A 206 27.33 -4.53 45.36
N LYS A 207 26.95 -4.25 46.61
CA LYS A 207 27.27 -5.14 47.73
C LYS A 207 26.28 -6.30 47.73
N LEU A 208 26.77 -7.51 48.03
CA LEU A 208 25.89 -8.65 48.31
C LEU A 208 25.47 -8.59 49.78
N SER A 209 24.23 -8.22 50.04
CA SER A 209 23.73 -8.09 51.40
C SER A 209 22.20 -8.11 51.44
N LYS A 210 21.63 -8.44 52.60
CA LYS A 210 20.17 -8.38 52.78
C LYS A 210 19.60 -6.98 52.53
N SER A 211 20.35 -5.93 52.85
CA SER A 211 19.90 -4.54 52.73
C SER A 211 20.04 -3.94 51.34
N SER A 212 20.89 -4.51 50.47
CA SER A 212 21.03 -4.07 49.07
C SER A 212 20.04 -4.74 48.12
N GLY A 213 19.19 -5.64 48.63
CA GLY A 213 18.33 -6.51 47.83
C GLY A 213 19.12 -7.67 47.22
N LEU A 214 20.13 -7.38 46.40
CA LEU A 214 20.97 -8.37 45.73
C LEU A 214 21.81 -9.18 46.73
N GLY A 215 21.72 -10.51 46.67
CA GLY A 215 22.39 -11.43 47.60
C GLY A 215 21.48 -11.96 48.70
N SER A 216 20.22 -11.52 48.76
CA SER A 216 19.25 -11.97 49.77
C SER A 216 18.55 -13.28 49.42
N GLY A 217 18.63 -13.72 48.16
CA GLY A 217 17.92 -14.89 47.66
C GLY A 217 17.68 -14.84 46.14
N ILE A 218 17.37 -16.00 45.55
CA ILE A 218 17.01 -16.09 44.14
C ILE A 218 15.82 -15.16 43.85
N GLY A 219 15.88 -14.41 42.75
CA GLY A 219 14.85 -13.44 42.39
C GLY A 219 15.10 -12.02 42.87
N THR A 220 16.07 -11.81 43.74
CA THR A 220 16.43 -10.46 44.20
C THR A 220 17.28 -9.72 43.16
N THR A 221 17.17 -8.39 43.12
CA THR A 221 17.77 -7.58 42.06
C THR A 221 18.53 -6.39 42.62
N SER A 222 19.45 -5.86 41.82
CA SER A 222 20.00 -4.52 42.05
C SER A 222 19.00 -3.43 41.67
N THR A 223 19.34 -2.18 41.98
CA THR A 223 18.69 -1.02 41.36
C THR A 223 18.82 -1.08 39.85
N SER A 224 17.76 -0.67 39.14
CA SER A 224 17.73 -0.65 37.68
C SER A 224 18.42 0.59 37.13
N LYS A 225 19.11 0.43 36.00
CA LYS A 225 19.66 1.52 35.20
C LYS A 225 18.86 1.63 33.91
N ALA A 226 18.21 2.78 33.73
CA ALA A 226 17.48 3.08 32.51
C ALA A 226 18.45 3.42 31.37
N PHE A 227 18.09 3.01 30.17
CA PHE A 227 18.75 3.39 28.92
C PHE A 227 17.70 3.42 27.79
N ALA A 228 18.10 3.88 26.61
CA ALA A 228 17.20 3.85 25.46
C ALA A 228 17.97 3.47 24.19
N ILE A 229 17.27 2.83 23.27
CA ILE A 229 17.75 2.63 21.90
C ILE A 229 17.08 3.68 21.03
N GLY A 230 17.89 4.57 20.45
CA GLY A 230 17.44 5.57 19.49
C GLY A 230 17.34 4.98 18.09
N LEU A 231 16.24 5.27 17.41
CA LEU A 231 15.95 4.92 16.04
C LEU A 231 15.65 6.20 15.26
N LYS A 232 16.18 6.31 14.04
CA LYS A 232 15.86 7.38 13.10
C LYS A 232 15.09 6.76 11.94
N CYS A 233 13.82 7.13 11.83
CA CYS A 233 12.89 6.60 10.84
C CYS A 233 12.66 7.63 9.75
N ASP A 234 12.50 7.18 8.51
CA ASP A 234 12.12 8.06 7.42
C ASP A 234 10.65 8.49 7.57
N ALA A 235 10.44 9.75 7.99
CA ALA A 235 9.12 10.29 8.34
C ALA A 235 8.18 10.54 7.14
N GLN A 236 8.54 10.12 5.92
CA GLN A 236 7.82 10.45 4.68
C GLN A 236 7.60 9.21 3.80
N VAL A 237 7.51 8.02 4.40
CA VAL A 237 7.26 6.77 3.68
C VAL A 237 5.79 6.37 3.85
N ALA A 238 5.09 6.19 2.74
CA ALA A 238 3.70 5.80 2.66
C ALA A 238 3.51 4.32 3.08
N GLY A 239 2.42 4.07 3.81
CA GLY A 239 2.05 2.76 4.34
C GLY A 239 1.94 2.73 5.87
N SER A 240 1.25 1.72 6.37
CA SER A 240 1.20 1.38 7.80
C SER A 240 1.92 0.05 8.01
N PHE A 241 2.99 0.09 8.79
CA PHE A 241 3.79 -1.05 9.21
C PHE A 241 4.07 -0.93 10.71
N ALA A 242 4.45 -2.01 11.37
CA ALA A 242 4.84 -2.00 12.78
C ALA A 242 6.36 -2.14 12.87
N VAL A 243 7.00 -1.29 13.67
CA VAL A 243 8.41 -1.45 14.01
C VAL A 243 8.48 -2.38 15.21
N HIS A 244 9.25 -3.46 15.08
CA HIS A 244 9.50 -4.44 16.12
C HIS A 244 10.97 -4.44 16.54
N LEU A 245 11.23 -4.63 17.82
CA LEU A 245 12.56 -4.80 18.39
C LEU A 245 12.71 -6.22 18.95
N THR A 246 13.89 -6.81 18.77
CA THR A 246 14.32 -8.05 19.43
C THR A 246 15.59 -7.75 20.19
N LEU A 247 15.71 -8.22 21.43
CA LEU A 247 16.98 -8.31 22.16
C LEU A 247 17.34 -9.77 22.30
N ASP A 248 18.58 -10.11 22.03
CA ASP A 248 19.07 -11.48 22.11
C ASP A 248 20.50 -11.54 22.62
N GLY A 249 20.90 -12.68 23.18
CA GLY A 249 22.21 -12.88 23.78
C GLY A 249 22.30 -14.21 24.51
N ASN A 250 23.46 -14.50 25.10
CA ASN A 250 23.61 -15.73 25.88
C ASN A 250 22.71 -15.67 27.12
N ALA A 251 21.67 -16.50 27.17
CA ALA A 251 20.62 -16.42 28.18
C ALA A 251 20.87 -17.41 29.34
N ASP A 252 20.65 -16.95 30.57
CA ASP A 252 20.45 -17.83 31.73
C ASP A 252 18.96 -18.24 31.82
N ASP A 253 18.05 -17.27 31.59
CA ASP A 253 16.61 -17.49 31.38
C ASP A 253 16.09 -16.50 30.34
N ALA A 254 15.86 -16.99 29.13
CA ALA A 254 15.39 -16.18 28.01
C ALA A 254 13.97 -15.62 28.23
N SER A 255 13.09 -16.36 28.90
CA SER A 255 11.70 -15.94 29.10
C SER A 255 11.58 -14.75 30.06
N SER A 256 12.49 -14.69 31.03
CA SER A 256 12.59 -13.65 32.05
C SER A 256 13.61 -12.55 31.73
N GLY A 257 14.17 -12.54 30.51
CA GLY A 257 15.11 -11.51 30.07
C GLY A 257 16.48 -11.55 30.73
N ILE A 258 16.88 -12.70 31.28
CA ILE A 258 18.10 -12.84 32.07
C ILE A 258 19.23 -13.35 31.16
N LEU A 259 20.20 -12.49 30.93
CA LEU A 259 21.47 -12.81 30.30
C LEU A 259 22.40 -13.51 31.29
N SER A 260 23.09 -14.51 30.78
CA SER A 260 24.30 -15.05 31.40
C SER A 260 25.42 -14.01 31.37
N LEU A 261 26.30 -14.05 32.38
CA LEU A 261 27.49 -13.22 32.38
C LEU A 261 28.48 -13.66 31.29
N SER A 262 29.32 -12.75 30.82
CA SER A 262 30.42 -13.06 29.91
C SER A 262 31.40 -14.06 30.54
N SER A 263 32.08 -14.85 29.71
CA SER A 263 33.06 -15.84 30.19
C SER A 263 34.23 -15.24 30.97
N SER A 264 34.52 -13.96 30.79
CA SER A 264 35.54 -13.19 31.54
C SER A 264 35.06 -12.68 32.90
N SER A 265 33.77 -12.84 33.21
CA SER A 265 33.18 -12.40 34.48
C SER A 265 33.47 -13.40 35.60
N THR A 266 33.81 -12.90 36.79
CA THR A 266 34.18 -13.73 37.95
C THR A 266 33.06 -13.89 38.97
N ALA A 267 32.00 -13.07 38.90
CA ALA A 267 30.84 -13.22 39.77
C ALA A 267 30.09 -14.53 39.49
N GLN A 268 29.48 -15.10 40.52
CA GLN A 268 28.70 -16.34 40.39
C GLN A 268 27.31 -16.17 40.99
N GLY A 269 26.30 -16.79 40.38
CA GLY A 269 24.93 -16.78 40.86
C GLY A 269 24.16 -15.48 40.61
N VAL A 270 24.64 -14.64 39.68
CA VAL A 270 23.93 -13.48 39.14
C VAL A 270 23.90 -13.53 37.62
N GLY A 271 22.84 -12.97 37.04
CA GLY A 271 22.73 -12.63 35.63
C GLY A 271 22.35 -11.16 35.46
N ILE A 272 22.25 -10.70 34.21
CA ILE A 272 21.80 -9.35 33.87
C ILE A 272 20.40 -9.44 33.29
N GLN A 273 19.41 -8.84 33.96
CA GLN A 273 18.04 -8.81 33.48
C GLN A 273 17.77 -7.56 32.67
N LEU A 274 17.22 -7.73 31.47
CA LEU A 274 16.74 -6.67 30.59
C LEU A 274 15.22 -6.50 30.73
N LEU A 275 14.79 -5.25 30.86
CA LEU A 275 13.41 -4.85 31.04
C LEU A 275 13.00 -3.86 29.95
N LYS A 276 11.71 -3.90 29.59
CA LYS A 276 11.05 -2.89 28.76
C LYS A 276 10.81 -1.62 29.60
N GLY A 277 10.47 -0.51 28.92
CA GLY A 277 10.19 0.77 29.60
C GLY A 277 8.99 0.75 30.55
N ASP A 278 8.10 -0.24 30.44
CA ASP A 278 7.00 -0.49 31.37
C ASP A 278 7.41 -1.33 32.60
N GLY A 279 8.69 -1.75 32.68
CA GLY A 279 9.23 -2.57 33.75
C GLY A 279 9.08 -4.08 33.55
N ASN A 280 8.38 -4.55 32.50
CA ASN A 280 8.22 -5.97 32.22
C ASN A 280 9.51 -6.57 31.65
N PRO A 281 9.84 -7.84 31.96
CA PRO A 281 10.98 -8.52 31.35
C PRO A 281 10.88 -8.58 29.82
N VAL A 282 12.03 -8.45 29.16
CA VAL A 282 12.15 -8.73 27.73
C VAL A 282 12.28 -10.24 27.54
N SER A 283 11.46 -10.86 26.70
CA SER A 283 11.71 -12.25 26.29
C SER A 283 12.80 -12.28 25.22
N LEU A 284 13.99 -12.78 25.57
CA LEU A 284 15.13 -12.81 24.66
C LEU A 284 14.81 -13.63 23.40
N GLY A 285 15.30 -13.16 22.26
CA GLY A 285 15.08 -13.78 20.95
C GLY A 285 13.66 -13.61 20.38
N LYS A 286 12.72 -13.00 21.12
CA LYS A 286 11.35 -12.76 20.64
C LYS A 286 11.12 -11.29 20.27
N PRO A 287 10.64 -11.00 19.05
CA PRO A 287 10.31 -9.64 18.65
C PRO A 287 9.07 -9.14 19.38
N TRP A 288 9.06 -7.87 19.76
CA TRP A 288 7.85 -7.18 20.24
C TRP A 288 7.67 -5.84 19.52
N LYS A 289 6.41 -5.39 19.42
CA LYS A 289 6.07 -4.12 18.77
C LYS A 289 6.52 -2.93 19.62
N VAL A 290 7.26 -2.00 19.03
CA VAL A 290 7.67 -0.75 19.67
C VAL A 290 6.83 0.45 19.23
N THR A 291 6.35 0.47 17.98
CA THR A 291 5.42 1.50 17.50
C THR A 291 4.70 1.02 16.23
N ASP A 292 3.54 1.61 15.97
CA ASP A 292 2.90 1.62 14.65
C ASP A 292 3.49 2.75 13.79
N ALA A 293 3.49 2.57 12.45
CA ALA A 293 4.03 3.50 11.46
C ALA A 293 2.92 4.33 10.76
N PRO A 294 3.26 5.52 10.24
CA PRO A 294 4.60 6.10 10.14
C PRO A 294 5.11 6.58 11.52
N PRO A 295 6.28 6.13 12.00
CA PRO A 295 6.83 6.65 13.24
C PRO A 295 7.21 8.12 13.04
N ALA A 296 7.32 8.85 14.14
CA ALA A 296 8.06 10.12 14.13
C ALA A 296 9.46 9.92 13.51
N SER A 297 10.05 10.98 12.96
CA SER A 297 11.40 10.94 12.36
C SER A 297 12.46 10.38 13.32
N THR A 298 12.22 10.49 14.63
CA THR A 298 13.02 9.89 15.69
C THR A 298 12.12 9.12 16.65
N LEU A 299 12.53 7.90 16.99
CA LEU A 299 11.88 7.03 17.94
C LEU A 299 12.88 6.63 19.02
N SER A 300 12.48 6.72 20.29
CA SER A 300 13.29 6.30 21.43
C SER A 300 12.60 5.13 22.11
N VAL A 301 13.26 3.98 22.19
CA VAL A 301 12.73 2.78 22.85
C VAL A 301 13.31 2.70 24.26
N PRO A 302 12.54 3.05 25.31
CA PRO A 302 13.02 3.00 26.69
C PRO A 302 13.17 1.56 27.17
N LEU A 303 14.29 1.29 27.84
CA LEU A 303 14.67 0.00 28.40
C LEU A 303 15.33 0.20 29.76
N ALA A 304 15.47 -0.87 30.53
CA ALA A 304 16.29 -0.86 31.74
C ALA A 304 17.05 -2.16 31.90
N ALA A 305 18.18 -2.10 32.60
CA ALA A 305 18.98 -3.26 32.96
C ALA A 305 19.27 -3.27 34.46
N ARG A 306 19.37 -4.47 35.05
CA ARG A 306 19.73 -4.68 36.46
C ARG A 306 20.40 -6.04 36.65
N TYR A 307 21.15 -6.21 37.72
CA TYR A 307 21.58 -7.54 38.16
C TYR A 307 20.39 -8.29 38.77
N TYR A 308 20.34 -9.59 38.50
CA TYR A 308 19.32 -10.52 39.02
C TYR A 308 20.02 -11.73 39.63
N GLN A 309 19.66 -12.11 40.84
CA GLN A 309 20.22 -13.28 41.50
C GLN A 309 19.56 -14.56 40.98
N THR A 310 20.34 -15.41 40.32
CA THR A 310 19.86 -16.65 39.67
C THR A 310 20.06 -17.88 40.53
N LYS A 311 20.99 -17.86 41.49
CA LYS A 311 21.31 -18.99 42.37
C LYS A 311 21.52 -18.56 43.82
N SER A 312 21.36 -19.51 44.74
CA SER A 312 21.83 -19.37 46.12
C SER A 312 23.36 -19.40 46.18
N GLY A 313 23.98 -18.72 47.15
CA GLY A 313 25.44 -18.73 47.33
C GLY A 313 26.20 -17.83 46.33
N THR A 314 25.67 -16.64 46.07
CA THR A 314 26.24 -15.65 45.16
C THR A 314 27.65 -15.24 45.58
N ARG A 315 28.59 -15.14 44.62
CA ARG A 315 29.98 -14.73 44.88
C ARG A 315 30.29 -13.38 44.23
N PRO A 316 30.95 -12.45 44.96
CA PRO A 316 31.42 -11.19 44.38
C PRO A 316 32.40 -11.41 43.24
N GLY A 317 32.37 -10.53 42.25
CA GLY A 317 33.28 -10.54 41.12
C GLY A 317 32.82 -9.56 40.04
N THR A 318 33.49 -9.57 38.89
CA THR A 318 33.05 -8.83 37.70
C THR A 318 31.81 -9.50 37.10
N ALA A 319 30.87 -8.72 36.59
CA ALA A 319 29.59 -9.20 36.07
C ALA A 319 29.20 -8.44 34.81
N ASN A 320 29.89 -8.72 33.71
CA ASN A 320 29.64 -8.11 32.42
C ASN A 320 28.74 -9.02 31.56
N GLY A 321 28.06 -8.46 30.57
CA GLY A 321 27.29 -9.21 29.59
C GLY A 321 27.02 -8.38 28.36
N THR A 322 26.58 -9.04 27.30
CA THR A 322 26.31 -8.42 26.00
C THR A 322 24.99 -8.95 25.46
N ALA A 323 24.19 -8.06 24.90
CA ALA A 323 23.05 -8.41 24.08
C ALA A 323 23.12 -7.68 22.75
N THR A 324 22.61 -8.32 21.71
CA THR A 324 22.40 -7.76 20.39
C THR A 324 20.95 -7.34 20.26
N PHE A 325 20.72 -6.15 19.72
CA PHE A 325 19.38 -5.73 19.34
C PHE A 325 19.19 -5.88 17.83
N THR A 326 18.00 -6.26 17.39
CA THR A 326 17.63 -6.40 15.98
C THR A 326 16.29 -5.70 15.75
N ILE A 327 16.23 -4.89 14.69
CA ILE A 327 15.02 -4.18 14.28
C ILE A 327 14.39 -4.97 13.13
N SER A 328 13.08 -5.16 13.19
CA SER A 328 12.31 -5.80 12.12
C SER A 328 11.03 -5.02 11.85
N TYR A 329 10.53 -5.13 10.62
CA TYR A 329 9.32 -4.44 10.15
C TYR A 329 8.26 -5.50 9.84
N LYS A 330 7.02 -5.26 10.26
CA LYS A 330 5.88 -6.19 10.09
C LYS A 330 4.61 -5.50 9.63
#